data_AF-A0A973X8A9-F1
#
_entry.id   AF-A0A973X8A9-F1
#
_cell.length_a   1.000
_cell.length_b   1.000
_cell.length_c   1.000
_cell.angle_alpha   90.00
_cell.angle_beta   90.00
_cell.angle_gamma   90.00
#
_symmetry.space_group_name_H-M   'P 1'
#
loop_
_entity.id
_entity.type
_entity.pdbx_description
1 polymer ?
#
loop_
_entity_poly.entity_id
_entity_poly.type
_entity_poly.pdbx_seq_one_letter_code
_entity_poly.pdbx_strand_id
1 'polypeptide(L)'
;MNHHQQFYINGAWVRPAVSCDFDVINPATEEAYTRISLGSAADVDKAVSAARAAFVAFSETDKATRLALLRRILASYNDRADEIARALSDEMGAPLA
;
A
#
# COMPACT_ATOMS: atom_id res chain seq x y z
N MET A 1 -1.32 3.04 -13.35
CA MET A 1 -0.06 2.25 -13.38
C MET A 1 -0.23 1.15 -12.34
N ASN A 2 -0.40 -0.11 -12.76
CA ASN A 2 -0.73 -1.20 -11.84
C ASN A 2 0.55 -1.76 -11.21
N HIS A 3 0.73 -1.53 -9.91
CA HIS A 3 1.89 -2.00 -9.14
C HIS A 3 1.50 -3.10 -8.13
N HIS A 4 0.40 -3.82 -8.37
CA HIS A 4 -0.19 -4.74 -7.38
C HIS A 4 0.74 -5.91 -6.99
N GLN A 5 1.67 -6.29 -7.86
CA GLN A 5 2.69 -7.31 -7.59
C GLN A 5 4.03 -6.73 -7.10
N GLN A 6 4.09 -5.44 -6.80
CA GLN A 6 5.27 -4.75 -6.29
C GLN A 6 5.03 -4.27 -4.87
N PHE A 7 6.09 -4.20 -4.07
CA PHE A 7 6.05 -3.61 -2.74
C PHE A 7 6.51 -2.15 -2.80
N TYR A 8 5.95 -1.29 -1.96
CA TYR A 8 6.44 0.09 -1.81
C TYR A 8 7.44 0.16 -0.66
N ILE A 9 8.73 0.03 -0.96
CA ILE A 9 9.83 -0.04 0.02
C ILE A 9 10.82 1.08 -0.26
N ASN A 10 11.22 1.81 0.78
CA ASN A 10 12.18 2.90 0.70
C ASN A 10 11.82 4.00 -0.34
N GLY A 11 10.54 4.33 -0.44
CA GLY A 11 10.05 5.37 -1.35
C GLY A 11 9.95 4.96 -2.82
N ALA A 12 10.06 3.67 -3.14
CA ALA A 12 9.99 3.17 -4.51
C ALA A 12 9.18 1.86 -4.62
N TRP A 13 8.60 1.63 -5.79
CA TRP A 13 8.01 0.35 -6.16
C TRP A 13 9.10 -0.66 -6.51
N VAL A 14 9.19 -1.74 -5.73
CA VAL A 14 10.20 -2.78 -5.89
C VAL A 14 9.55 -4.12 -6.19
N ARG A 15 10.20 -4.95 -7.00
CA ARG A 15 9.76 -6.33 -7.21
C ARG A 15 10.03 -7.17 -5.95
N PRO A 16 9.19 -8.18 -5.67
CA PRO A 16 9.43 -9.11 -4.58
C PRO A 16 10.77 -9.83 -4.77
N ALA A 17 11.45 -10.15 -3.67
CA ALA A 17 12.69 -10.92 -3.71
C ALA A 17 12.49 -12.32 -4.29
N VAL A 18 11.32 -12.91 -4.03
CA VAL A 18 10.86 -14.17 -4.62
C VAL A 18 9.43 -13.95 -5.08
N SER A 19 9.15 -14.19 -6.36
CA SER A 19 7.79 -14.08 -6.89
C SER A 19 6.89 -15.13 -6.24
N CYS A 20 5.80 -14.69 -5.63
CA CYS A 20 4.79 -15.57 -5.05
C CYS A 20 3.42 -14.95 -5.30
N ASP A 21 2.90 -15.15 -6.50
CA ASP A 21 1.65 -14.54 -6.92
C ASP A 21 0.45 -15.11 -6.16
N PHE A 22 -0.51 -14.26 -5.85
CA PHE A 22 -1.74 -14.59 -5.14
C PHE A 22 -2.92 -13.84 -5.75
N ASP A 23 -3.97 -14.58 -6.10
CA ASP A 23 -5.21 -14.02 -6.64
C ASP A 23 -6.09 -13.51 -5.50
N VAL A 24 -6.42 -12.22 -5.56
CA VAL A 24 -7.43 -11.59 -4.70
C VAL A 24 -8.78 -11.82 -5.34
N ILE A 25 -9.65 -12.54 -4.63
CA ILE A 25 -10.96 -12.96 -5.13
C ILE A 25 -12.01 -11.92 -4.74
N ASN A 26 -12.85 -11.52 -5.69
CA ASN A 26 -14.03 -10.72 -5.39
C ASN A 26 -15.08 -11.61 -4.70
N PRO A 27 -15.48 -11.32 -3.45
CA PRO A 27 -16.41 -12.18 -2.71
C PRO A 27 -17.82 -12.25 -3.31
N ALA A 28 -18.23 -11.27 -4.11
CA ALA A 28 -19.57 -11.22 -4.70
C ALA A 28 -19.69 -12.06 -5.98
N THR A 29 -18.60 -12.26 -6.72
CA THR A 29 -18.57 -13.02 -7.98
C THR A 29 -17.79 -14.33 -7.89
N GLU A 30 -17.00 -14.52 -6.84
CA GLU A 30 -16.04 -15.63 -6.67
C GLU A 30 -14.93 -15.68 -7.75
N GLU A 31 -14.75 -14.61 -8.52
CA GLU A 31 -13.73 -14.48 -9.56
C GLU A 31 -12.51 -13.67 -9.09
N ALA A 32 -11.35 -13.90 -9.71
CA ALA A 32 -10.14 -13.13 -9.43
C ALA A 32 -10.29 -11.67 -9.88
N TYR A 33 -10.25 -10.74 -8.93
CA TYR A 33 -10.31 -9.29 -9.15
C TYR A 33 -8.94 -8.70 -9.49
N THR A 34 -7.90 -9.13 -8.77
CA THR A 34 -6.53 -8.66 -8.98
C THR A 34 -5.52 -9.71 -8.51
N ARG A 35 -4.25 -9.50 -8.82
CA ARG A 35 -3.12 -10.34 -8.40
C ARG A 35 -2.11 -9.52 -7.62
N ILE A 36 -1.73 -10.02 -6.46
CA ILE A 36 -0.66 -9.46 -5.62
C ILE A 36 0.49 -10.45 -5.51
N SER A 37 1.62 -10.03 -4.93
CA SER A 37 2.67 -10.97 -4.51
C SER A 37 2.69 -11.07 -2.99
N LEU A 38 2.83 -12.29 -2.46
CA LEU A 38 3.10 -12.53 -1.05
C LEU A 38 4.57 -12.22 -0.75
N GLY A 39 4.81 -11.52 0.36
CA GLY A 39 6.15 -11.08 0.76
C GLY A 39 6.97 -12.20 1.40
N SER A 40 8.27 -12.21 1.10
CA SER A 40 9.25 -13.10 1.75
C SER A 40 9.90 -12.45 2.97
N ALA A 41 10.61 -13.23 3.79
CA ALA A 41 11.43 -12.68 4.88
C ALA A 41 12.46 -11.64 4.38
N ALA A 42 13.04 -11.84 3.20
CA ALA A 42 14.00 -10.90 2.62
C ALA A 42 13.35 -9.56 2.23
N ASP A 43 12.07 -9.56 1.84
CA ASP A 43 11.32 -8.32 1.56
C ASP A 43 11.02 -7.56 2.85
N VAL A 44 10.67 -8.29 3.92
CA VAL A 44 10.49 -7.73 5.27
C VAL A 44 11.80 -7.11 5.77
N ASP A 45 12.93 -7.80 5.64
CA ASP A 45 14.24 -7.28 6.06
C ASP A 45 14.61 -5.99 5.34
N LYS A 46 14.36 -5.90 4.01
CA LYS A 46 14.55 -4.66 3.23
C LYS A 46 13.65 -3.53 3.76
N ALA A 47 12.37 -3.82 4.01
CA ALA A 47 11.42 -2.83 4.52
C ALA A 47 11.80 -2.32 5.92
N VAL A 48 12.16 -3.24 6.83
CA VAL A 48 12.57 -2.92 8.21
C VAL A 48 13.87 -2.13 8.23
N SER A 49 14.86 -2.52 7.41
CA SER A 49 16.13 -1.78 7.31
C SER A 49 15.90 -0.35 6.82
N ALA A 50 15.08 -0.17 5.79
CA ALA A 50 14.74 1.16 5.27
C ALA A 50 13.98 2.01 6.31
N ALA A 51 13.01 1.43 7.00
CA ALA A 51 12.25 2.11 8.06
C ALA A 51 13.15 2.53 9.22
N ARG A 52 14.08 1.66 9.66
CA ARG A 52 15.06 1.97 10.72
C ARG A 52 15.98 3.14 10.32
N ALA A 53 16.46 3.16 9.09
CA ALA A 53 17.28 4.25 8.59
C ALA A 53 16.50 5.58 8.53
N ALA A 54 15.26 5.56 8.05
CA ALA A 54 14.40 6.75 7.97
C ALA A 54 13.96 7.27 9.35
N PHE A 55 13.81 6.38 10.35
CA PHE A 55 13.31 6.73 11.67
C PHE A 55 14.17 7.78 12.37
N VAL A 56 15.50 7.74 12.22
CA VAL A 56 16.41 8.70 12.86
C VAL A 56 15.99 10.13 12.53
N ALA A 57 15.94 10.49 11.25
CA ALA A 57 15.53 11.82 10.82
C ALA A 57 14.02 12.10 11.04
N PHE A 58 13.15 11.10 10.84
CA PHE A 58 11.71 11.32 10.97
C PHE A 58 11.29 11.56 12.42
N SER A 59 11.97 10.92 13.39
CA SER A 59 11.69 11.05 14.82
C SER A 59 11.93 12.46 15.36
N GLU A 60 12.85 13.20 14.73
CA GLU A 60 13.20 14.58 15.07
C GLU A 60 12.26 15.62 14.44
N THR A 61 11.32 15.20 13.58
CA THR A 61 10.35 16.13 12.96
C THR A 61 9.44 16.78 14.00
N ASP A 62 9.10 18.04 13.79
CA ASP A 62 8.19 18.76 14.67
C ASP A 62 6.71 18.45 14.37
N LYS A 63 5.82 18.91 15.26
CA LYS A 63 4.38 18.73 15.08
C LYS A 63 3.87 19.35 13.77
N ALA A 64 4.39 20.53 13.39
CA ALA A 64 3.92 21.25 12.21
C ALA A 64 4.22 20.49 10.92
N THR A 65 5.43 19.93 10.80
CA THR A 65 5.87 19.09 9.68
C THR A 65 4.98 17.86 9.55
N ARG A 66 4.73 17.14 10.65
CA ARG A 66 3.86 15.95 10.63
C ARG A 66 2.42 16.30 10.25
N LEU A 67 1.89 17.43 10.71
CA LEU A 67 0.54 17.88 10.36
C LEU A 67 0.44 18.26 8.87
N ALA A 68 1.47 18.93 8.32
CA ALA A 68 1.53 19.26 6.90
C ALA A 68 1.58 17.98 6.04
N LEU A 69 2.35 16.97 6.45
CA LEU A 69 2.38 15.67 5.79
C LEU A 69 0.99 15.01 5.78
N LEU A 70 0.33 14.91 6.94
CA LEU A 70 -1.00 14.29 7.04
C LEU A 70 -2.05 15.02 6.19
N ARG A 71 -2.01 16.36 6.13
CA ARG A 71 -2.92 17.13 5.25
C ARG A 71 -2.71 16.83 3.77
N ARG A 72 -1.46 16.65 3.34
CA ARG A 72 -1.15 16.26 1.95
C ARG A 72 -1.66 14.86 1.62
N ILE A 73 -1.55 13.93 2.58
CA ILE A 73 -2.11 12.58 2.45
C ILE A 73 -3.64 12.66 2.35
N LEU A 74 -4.30 13.44 3.21
CA LEU A 74 -5.76 13.61 3.18
C LEU A 74 -6.24 14.21 1.86
N ALA A 75 -5.56 15.23 1.33
CA ALA A 75 -5.89 15.79 0.02
C ALA A 75 -5.81 14.71 -1.09
N SER A 76 -4.70 13.97 -1.12
CA SER A 76 -4.50 12.88 -2.11
C SER A 76 -5.52 11.74 -1.94
N TYR A 77 -5.95 11.46 -0.71
CA TYR A 77 -7.00 10.48 -0.41
C TYR A 77 -8.35 10.94 -0.95
N ASN A 78 -8.74 12.18 -0.65
CA ASN A 78 -10.02 12.74 -1.10
C ASN A 78 -10.11 12.82 -2.63
N ASP A 79 -9.01 13.19 -3.30
CA ASP A 79 -8.93 13.22 -4.77
C ASP A 79 -9.14 11.83 -5.40
N ARG A 80 -8.98 10.75 -4.62
CA ARG A 80 -9.09 9.36 -5.06
C ARG A 80 -10.15 8.56 -4.30
N ALA A 81 -11.06 9.23 -3.60
CA ALA A 81 -12.00 8.58 -2.69
C ALA A 81 -12.87 7.53 -3.40
N ASP A 82 -13.35 7.84 -4.61
CA ASP A 82 -14.19 6.92 -5.41
C ASP A 82 -13.40 5.68 -5.87
N GLU A 83 -12.14 5.85 -6.28
CA GLU A 83 -11.26 4.75 -6.67
C GLU A 83 -10.97 3.82 -5.48
N ILE A 84 -10.71 4.41 -4.31
CA ILE A 84 -10.48 3.67 -3.06
C ILE A 84 -11.76 2.92 -2.64
N ALA A 85 -12.92 3.57 -2.68
CA ALA A 85 -14.20 2.96 -2.35
C ALA A 85 -14.48 1.76 -3.27
N ARG A 86 -14.23 1.91 -4.57
CA ARG A 86 -14.42 0.82 -5.53
C ARG A 86 -13.48 -0.35 -5.26
N ALA A 87 -12.20 -0.09 -5.03
CA ALA A 87 -11.23 -1.14 -4.71
C ALA A 87 -11.60 -1.90 -3.43
N LEU A 88 -12.05 -1.20 -2.38
CA LEU A 88 -12.53 -1.82 -1.15
C LEU A 88 -13.78 -2.67 -1.37
N SER A 89 -14.71 -2.20 -2.20
CA SER A 89 -15.92 -2.96 -2.55
C SER A 89 -15.59 -4.23 -3.33
N ASP A 90 -14.71 -4.15 -4.33
CA ASP A 90 -14.32 -5.30 -5.14
C ASP A 90 -13.48 -6.31 -4.34
N GLU A 91 -12.65 -5.86 -3.38
CA GLU A 91 -11.83 -6.76 -2.54
C GLU A 91 -12.62 -7.40 -1.39
N MET A 92 -13.50 -6.65 -0.72
CA MET A 92 -14.16 -7.08 0.52
C MET A 92 -15.65 -7.38 0.36
N GLY A 93 -16.27 -7.04 -0.78
CA GLY A 93 -17.71 -7.17 -1.01
C GLY A 93 -18.56 -6.12 -0.28
N ALA A 94 -17.95 -5.05 0.23
CA ALA A 94 -18.67 -3.97 0.90
C ALA A 94 -19.58 -3.22 -0.09
N PRO A 95 -20.86 -2.95 0.23
CA PRO A 95 -21.74 -2.19 -0.65
C PRO A 95 -21.19 -0.79 -0.92
N LEU A 96 -21.24 -0.37 -2.19
CA LEU A 96 -21.11 1.04 -2.57
C LEU A 96 -22.50 1.64 -2.40
N ALA A 97 -22.70 2.41 -1.33
CA ALA A 97 -23.89 3.22 -1.01
C ALA A 97 -25.25 2.77 -1.63
#